data_AF-A0A9D8ME37-F1
#
_entry.id   AF-A0A9D8ME37-F1
#
_cell.length_a   1.000
_cell.length_b   1.000
_cell.length_c   1.000
_cell.angle_alpha   90.00
_cell.angle_beta   90.00
_cell.angle_gamma   90.00
#
_symmetry.space_group_name_H-M   'P 1'
#
loop_
_entity.id
_entity.type
_entity.pdbx_description
1 polymer ?
#
loop_
_entity_poly.entity_id
_entity_poly.type
_entity_poly.pdbx_seq_one_letter_code
_entity_poly.pdbx_strand_id
1 'polypeptide(L)'
;MKKMYTLWTMVLLAVLSMSFTSCEWDDDDEIAYTLEGTWRGNMYMSSEWDGRVYDASYSEICFLRDPYRYSSGTGYWIDYYNNAGWGTNYVANHIEWTVNYRTITVYFLEEGTTLWIENYRLDDAYFEGTIFDGDTRVDFQLRHTSSPNWNNFQYWGWDDYYYDYGY
;
A
#
# COMPACT_ATOMS: atom_id res chain seq x y z
N MET A 1 -1.40 12.61 -28.19
CA MET A 1 -1.51 12.57 -26.72
C MET A 1 -0.10 12.36 -26.19
N LYS A 2 0.47 13.34 -25.47
CA LYS A 2 1.83 13.23 -24.92
C LYS A 2 1.76 12.30 -23.71
N LYS A 3 2.60 11.25 -23.71
CA LYS A 3 2.73 10.34 -22.58
C LYS A 3 3.32 11.13 -21.41
N MET A 4 2.63 11.12 -20.27
CA MET A 4 3.12 11.71 -19.03
C MET A 4 4.26 10.82 -18.54
N TYR A 5 5.47 11.36 -18.51
CA TYR A 5 6.58 10.76 -17.78
C TYR A 5 6.71 11.58 -16.50
N THR A 6 5.99 11.18 -15.45
CA THR A 6 6.07 11.79 -14.12
C THR A 6 7.36 11.27 -13.47
N LEU A 7 8.36 12.14 -13.37
CA LEU A 7 9.57 11.86 -12.59
C LEU A 7 9.26 12.24 -11.14
N TRP A 8 9.13 11.24 -10.28
CA TRP A 8 9.04 11.43 -8.83
C TRP A 8 10.41 11.86 -8.31
N THR A 9 10.50 13.07 -7.77
CA THR A 9 11.70 13.52 -7.05
C THR A 9 11.31 13.71 -5.60
N MET A 10 11.61 12.73 -4.74
CA MET A 10 11.32 12.77 -3.30
C MET A 10 12.50 13.39 -2.53
N VAL A 11 12.23 14.28 -1.57
CA VAL A 11 13.25 14.91 -0.71
C VAL A 11 13.22 14.30 0.69
N LEU A 12 14.38 13.80 1.14
CA LEU A 12 14.60 13.00 2.36
C LEU A 12 14.69 13.81 3.67
N LEU A 13 14.08 13.27 4.74
CA LEU A 13 14.44 13.54 6.14
C LEU A 13 14.76 12.20 6.82
N ALA A 14 16.05 11.95 7.09
CA ALA A 14 16.52 10.69 7.68
C ALA A 14 16.32 10.67 9.21
N VAL A 15 15.62 9.65 9.74
CA VAL A 15 15.58 9.35 11.18
C VAL A 15 16.10 7.92 11.44
N LEU A 16 16.78 7.74 12.56
CA LEU A 16 17.64 6.58 12.88
C LEU A 16 16.88 5.24 12.93
N SER A 17 17.46 4.24 12.26
CA SER A 17 17.00 2.85 12.13
C SER A 17 16.94 2.09 13.47
N MET A 18 15.80 1.47 13.79
CA MET A 18 15.67 0.47 14.86
C MET A 18 15.72 -0.94 14.26
N SER A 19 16.51 -1.84 14.85
CA SER A 19 16.62 -3.24 14.43
C SER A 19 15.73 -4.12 15.30
N PHE A 20 14.86 -4.94 14.70
CA PHE A 20 14.14 -5.98 15.43
C PHE A 20 14.05 -7.29 14.65
N THR A 21 14.13 -8.38 15.40
CA THR A 21 14.10 -9.78 14.96
C THR A 21 12.71 -10.37 15.22
N SER A 22 12.09 -11.05 14.27
CA SER A 22 11.20 -12.17 14.57
C SER A 22 11.41 -13.29 13.55
N CYS A 23 11.29 -14.53 14.02
CA CYS A 23 11.51 -15.75 13.26
C CYS A 23 10.19 -16.23 12.62
N GLU A 24 10.33 -16.97 11.51
CA GLU A 24 9.42 -18.02 10.99
C GLU A 24 8.48 -17.67 9.81
N TRP A 25 8.40 -18.64 8.90
CA TRP A 25 7.84 -18.59 7.54
C TRP A 25 6.32 -18.27 7.43
N ASP A 26 5.61 -18.04 8.53
CA ASP A 26 4.20 -17.63 8.57
C ASP A 26 4.01 -16.09 8.64
N ASP A 27 5.12 -15.32 8.66
CA ASP A 27 5.07 -13.85 8.79
C ASP A 27 4.31 -13.17 7.63
N ASP A 28 4.47 -13.62 6.37
CA ASP A 28 4.00 -12.86 5.20
C ASP A 28 2.47 -12.79 5.09
N ASP A 29 1.78 -13.88 5.42
CA ASP A 29 0.32 -13.95 5.39
C ASP A 29 -0.31 -13.21 6.59
N GLU A 30 0.34 -13.21 7.75
CA GLU A 30 -0.06 -12.41 8.93
C GLU A 30 0.13 -10.91 8.68
N ILE A 31 1.25 -10.53 8.08
CA ILE A 31 1.49 -9.17 7.62
C ILE A 31 0.40 -8.76 6.64
N ALA A 32 0.11 -9.58 5.62
CA ALA A 32 -0.92 -9.29 4.63
C ALA A 32 -2.33 -9.20 5.25
N TYR A 33 -2.62 -10.01 6.27
CA TYR A 33 -3.87 -9.92 7.03
C TYR A 33 -3.98 -8.59 7.78
N THR A 34 -2.91 -8.19 8.48
CA THR A 34 -2.87 -6.94 9.24
C THR A 34 -2.88 -5.72 8.31
N LEU A 35 -2.28 -5.85 7.12
CA LEU A 35 -2.19 -4.78 6.12
C LEU A 35 -3.55 -4.47 5.48
N GLU A 36 -4.47 -5.44 5.44
CA GLU A 36 -5.79 -5.28 4.81
C GLU A 36 -6.59 -4.15 5.46
N GLY A 37 -6.92 -3.13 4.67
CA GLY A 37 -7.58 -1.93 5.16
C GLY A 37 -7.13 -0.66 4.47
N THR A 38 -7.69 0.45 4.93
CA THR A 38 -7.40 1.80 4.48
C THR A 38 -6.57 2.51 5.53
N TRP A 39 -5.43 3.04 5.10
CA TRP A 39 -4.42 3.70 5.88
C TRP A 39 -4.29 5.14 5.42
N ARG A 40 -4.22 6.08 6.36
CA ARG A 40 -4.13 7.50 6.05
C ARG A 40 -3.13 8.22 6.95
N GLY A 41 -2.31 9.07 6.37
CA GLY A 41 -1.34 9.85 7.13
C GLY A 41 -0.44 10.68 6.23
N ASN A 42 0.44 11.45 6.87
CA ASN A 42 1.38 12.28 6.13
C ASN A 42 2.47 11.40 5.54
N MET A 43 2.76 11.62 4.26
CA MET A 43 3.88 10.98 3.57
C MET A 43 4.76 12.09 3.06
N TYR A 44 6.05 12.02 3.34
CA TYR A 44 7.02 13.05 2.94
C TYR A 44 7.41 12.88 1.45
N MET A 45 6.39 12.82 0.59
CA MET A 45 6.50 12.60 -0.86
C MET A 45 6.23 13.89 -1.61
N SER A 46 6.87 14.06 -2.77
CA SER A 46 6.68 15.23 -3.63
C SER A 46 6.55 14.80 -5.10
N SER A 47 5.64 15.43 -5.85
CA SER A 47 5.52 15.28 -7.30
C SER A 47 6.12 16.48 -8.03
N GLU A 48 6.70 16.26 -9.21
CA GLU A 48 7.07 17.35 -10.12
C GLU A 48 6.11 17.43 -11.32
N TRP A 49 5.57 18.61 -11.59
CA TRP A 49 4.85 18.91 -12.83
C TRP A 49 5.19 20.31 -13.31
N ASP A 50 5.45 20.43 -14.62
CA ASP A 50 5.78 21.69 -15.30
C ASP A 50 6.95 22.44 -14.63
N GLY A 51 7.97 21.68 -14.19
CA GLY A 51 9.17 22.22 -13.53
C GLY A 51 8.94 22.74 -12.12
N ARG A 52 7.81 22.38 -11.48
CA ARG A 52 7.49 22.74 -10.10
C ARG A 52 7.26 21.50 -9.25
N VAL A 53 7.83 21.52 -8.05
CA VAL A 53 7.69 20.47 -7.04
C VAL A 53 6.51 20.79 -6.13
N TYR A 54 5.65 19.81 -5.89
CA TYR A 54 4.49 19.88 -5.01
C TYR A 54 4.59 18.78 -3.96
N ASP A 55 4.56 19.17 -2.69
CA ASP A 55 4.60 18.22 -1.58
C ASP A 55 3.20 17.65 -1.30
N ALA A 56 3.13 16.33 -1.13
CA ALA A 56 1.94 15.66 -0.67
C ALA A 56 1.63 16.14 0.76
N SER A 57 0.37 16.47 0.98
CA SER A 57 -0.17 16.89 2.28
C SER A 57 -0.45 15.67 3.15
N TYR A 58 -1.07 14.65 2.56
CA TYR A 58 -1.26 13.33 3.15
C TYR A 58 -1.56 12.33 2.03
N SER A 59 -1.41 11.04 2.32
CA SER A 59 -1.80 9.97 1.42
C SER A 59 -2.86 9.07 2.07
N GLU A 60 -3.65 8.44 1.22
CA GLU A 60 -4.61 7.41 1.57
C GLU A 60 -4.32 6.16 0.73
N ILE A 61 -4.11 5.04 1.40
CA ILE A 61 -3.73 3.78 0.76
C ILE A 61 -4.69 2.71 1.24
N CYS A 62 -5.32 2.01 0.31
CA CYS A 62 -6.19 0.88 0.61
C CYS A 62 -5.57 -0.40 0.07
N PHE A 63 -5.32 -1.36 0.95
CA PHE A 63 -4.89 -2.72 0.61
C PHE A 63 -6.09 -3.66 0.75
N LEU A 64 -6.50 -4.27 -0.37
CA LEU A 64 -7.54 -5.29 -0.44
C LEU A 64 -6.87 -6.62 -0.75
N ARG A 65 -6.95 -7.58 0.18
CA ARG A 65 -6.30 -8.88 0.03
C ARG A 65 -7.07 -9.75 -0.96
N ASP A 66 -6.35 -10.52 -1.77
CA ASP A 66 -6.95 -11.55 -2.60
C ASP A 66 -7.39 -12.72 -1.70
N PRO A 67 -8.68 -13.07 -1.66
CA PRO A 67 -9.19 -14.15 -0.79
C PRO A 67 -8.63 -15.52 -1.13
N TYR A 68 -8.03 -15.70 -2.31
CA TYR A 68 -7.42 -16.95 -2.76
C TYR A 68 -5.88 -16.91 -2.73
N ARG A 69 -5.28 -15.77 -2.39
CA ARG A 69 -3.83 -15.59 -2.30
C ARG A 69 -3.47 -14.76 -1.07
N TYR A 70 -3.09 -15.47 -0.01
CA TYR A 70 -3.02 -14.93 1.35
C TYR A 70 -1.99 -13.81 1.59
N SER A 71 -1.01 -13.64 0.70
CA SER A 71 0.07 -12.65 0.77
C SER A 71 0.07 -11.64 -0.40
N SER A 72 -1.04 -11.48 -1.11
CA SER A 72 -1.14 -10.53 -2.22
C SER A 72 -2.52 -9.93 -2.38
N GLY A 73 -2.64 -8.88 -3.16
CA GLY A 73 -3.94 -8.27 -3.40
C GLY A 73 -3.89 -7.09 -4.37
N THR A 74 -5.00 -6.36 -4.39
CA THR A 74 -5.15 -5.12 -5.15
C THR A 74 -5.50 -3.98 -4.21
N GLY A 75 -5.66 -2.77 -4.74
CA GLY A 75 -5.94 -1.62 -3.92
C GLY A 75 -5.91 -0.32 -4.68
N TYR A 76 -5.83 0.78 -3.93
CA TYR A 76 -5.55 2.10 -4.48
C TYR A 76 -4.61 2.88 -3.57
N TRP A 77 -3.91 3.83 -4.18
CA TRP A 77 -3.05 4.79 -3.50
C TRP A 77 -3.36 6.17 -4.01
N ILE A 78 -3.66 7.09 -3.10
CA ILE A 78 -4.02 8.48 -3.43
C ILE A 78 -3.14 9.42 -2.63
N ASP A 79 -2.35 10.22 -3.33
CA ASP A 79 -1.59 11.32 -2.75
C ASP A 79 -2.37 12.62 -2.91
N TYR A 80 -2.66 13.30 -1.81
CA TYR A 80 -3.35 14.58 -1.81
C TYR A 80 -2.36 15.73 -1.73
N TYR A 81 -2.49 16.72 -2.60
CA TYR A 81 -1.63 17.88 -2.70
C TYR A 81 -2.39 19.16 -2.36
N ASN A 82 -1.77 20.05 -1.60
CA ASN A 82 -2.34 21.36 -1.34
C ASN A 82 -1.99 22.30 -2.51
N ASN A 83 -3.02 22.84 -3.17
CA ASN A 83 -2.89 23.89 -4.18
C ASN A 83 -1.94 23.51 -5.34
N ALA A 84 -2.10 22.31 -5.88
CA ALA A 84 -1.20 21.76 -6.91
C ALA A 84 -1.25 22.50 -8.27
N GLY A 85 -2.14 23.48 -8.44
CA GLY A 85 -2.15 24.37 -9.61
C GLY A 85 -2.56 23.74 -10.95
N TRP A 86 -2.73 22.41 -10.98
CA TRP A 86 -2.99 21.62 -12.19
C TRP A 86 -4.45 21.11 -12.33
N GLY A 87 -5.39 21.63 -11.51
CA GLY A 87 -6.84 21.41 -11.65
C GLY A 87 -7.45 20.37 -10.71
N THR A 88 -6.67 19.39 -10.23
CA THR A 88 -7.05 18.47 -9.14
C THR A 88 -6.08 18.61 -7.96
N ASN A 89 -6.49 18.26 -6.75
CA ASN A 89 -5.62 18.31 -5.57
C ASN A 89 -5.17 16.90 -5.14
N TYR A 90 -5.11 15.96 -6.09
CA TYR A 90 -4.68 14.59 -5.82
C TYR A 90 -4.15 13.88 -7.08
N VAL A 91 -3.31 12.87 -6.87
CA VAL A 91 -2.92 11.83 -7.83
C VAL A 91 -3.43 10.50 -7.30
N ALA A 92 -4.09 9.71 -8.13
CA ALA A 92 -4.65 8.41 -7.73
C ALA A 92 -4.15 7.31 -8.66
N ASN A 93 -3.73 6.19 -8.07
CA ASN A 93 -3.29 4.99 -8.78
C ASN A 93 -4.03 3.77 -8.23
N HIS A 94 -4.41 2.85 -9.12
CA HIS A 94 -4.67 1.48 -8.71
C HIS A 94 -3.34 0.78 -8.43
N ILE A 95 -3.33 -0.09 -7.43
CA ILE A 95 -2.15 -0.84 -7.05
C ILE A 95 -2.38 -2.34 -7.06
N GLU A 96 -1.34 -3.06 -7.43
CA GLU A 96 -1.16 -4.48 -7.10
C GLU A 96 -0.08 -4.57 -6.02
N TRP A 97 -0.27 -5.44 -5.04
CA TRP A 97 0.70 -5.58 -3.96
C TRP A 97 0.93 -7.04 -3.60
N THR A 98 2.12 -7.31 -3.05
CA THR A 98 2.51 -8.64 -2.57
C THR A 98 3.46 -8.49 -1.39
N VAL A 99 3.26 -9.31 -0.36
CA VAL A 99 4.20 -9.48 0.75
C VAL A 99 5.06 -10.69 0.45
N ASN A 100 6.37 -10.52 0.43
CA ASN A 100 7.30 -11.62 0.21
C ASN A 100 8.58 -11.40 1.01
N TYR A 101 8.95 -12.37 1.84
CA TYR A 101 10.07 -12.26 2.79
C TYR A 101 10.01 -10.96 3.60
N ARG A 102 8.81 -10.60 4.06
CA ARG A 102 8.49 -9.41 4.84
C ARG A 102 8.68 -8.08 4.09
N THR A 103 8.98 -8.10 2.79
CA THR A 103 8.97 -6.90 1.94
C THR A 103 7.60 -6.77 1.28
N ILE A 104 6.97 -5.60 1.42
CA ILE A 104 5.73 -5.30 0.70
C ILE A 104 6.14 -4.63 -0.62
N THR A 105 5.90 -5.32 -1.73
CA THR A 105 6.11 -4.77 -3.07
C THR A 105 4.79 -4.19 -3.57
N VAL A 106 4.81 -2.95 -4.07
CA VAL A 106 3.62 -2.27 -4.60
C VAL A 106 3.89 -1.82 -6.03
N TYR A 107 3.05 -2.25 -6.96
CA TYR A 107 3.08 -1.86 -8.37
C TYR A 107 1.93 -0.89 -8.67
N PHE A 108 2.26 0.26 -9.25
CA PHE A 108 1.32 1.33 -9.60
C PHE A 108 0.90 1.16 -11.07
N LEU A 109 -0.38 0.90 -11.31
CA LEU A 109 -0.85 0.48 -12.64
C LEU A 109 -0.82 1.62 -13.66
N GLU A 110 -1.18 2.84 -13.27
CA GLU A 110 -1.23 3.98 -14.16
C GLU A 110 0.16 4.54 -14.48
N GLU A 111 1.11 4.40 -13.55
CA GLU A 111 2.48 4.89 -13.69
C GLU A 111 3.45 3.84 -14.25
N GLY A 112 3.13 2.56 -14.09
CA GLY A 112 4.00 1.45 -14.49
C GLY A 112 5.28 1.37 -13.66
N THR A 113 5.22 1.79 -12.40
CA THR A 113 6.34 1.86 -11.45
C THR A 113 6.14 0.91 -10.28
N THR A 114 7.23 0.53 -9.62
CA THR A 114 7.22 -0.37 -8.46
C THR A 114 8.02 0.26 -7.33
N LEU A 115 7.48 0.19 -6.11
CA LEU A 115 8.20 0.52 -4.89
C LEU A 115 8.22 -0.68 -3.93
N TRP A 116 9.15 -0.61 -2.97
CA TRP A 116 9.31 -1.60 -1.91
C TRP A 116 9.14 -0.93 -0.56
N ILE A 117 8.41 -1.56 0.35
CA ILE A 117 8.28 -1.12 1.73
C ILE A 117 8.96 -2.15 2.62
N GLU A 118 9.94 -1.68 3.40
CA GLU A 118 10.75 -2.49 4.29
C GLU A 118 10.93 -1.79 5.64
N ASN A 119 11.50 -2.50 6.61
CA ASN A 119 11.80 -1.99 7.96
C ASN A 119 10.58 -1.32 8.63
N TYR A 120 9.39 -1.88 8.42
CA TYR A 120 8.15 -1.33 8.94
C TYR A 120 7.71 -1.99 10.23
N ARG A 121 6.91 -1.25 10.99
CA ARG A 121 6.04 -1.75 12.05
C ARG A 121 4.59 -1.57 11.59
N LEU A 122 3.84 -2.65 11.76
CA LEU A 122 2.44 -2.74 11.35
C LEU A 122 1.66 -3.33 12.53
N ASP A 123 0.61 -2.63 12.93
CA ASP A 123 -0.37 -3.08 13.91
C ASP A 123 -1.77 -2.55 13.55
N ASP A 124 -2.81 -2.96 14.27
CA ASP A 124 -4.21 -2.58 14.00
C ASP A 124 -4.49 -1.07 13.91
N ALA A 125 -3.57 -0.23 14.41
CA ALA A 125 -3.73 1.22 14.46
C ALA A 125 -2.71 1.98 13.59
N TYR A 126 -1.50 1.47 13.44
CA TYR A 126 -0.39 2.17 12.80
C TYR A 126 0.36 1.31 11.80
N PHE A 127 0.73 1.96 10.70
CA PHE A 127 1.65 1.43 9.72
C PHE A 127 2.74 2.47 9.48
N GLU A 128 3.95 2.17 9.96
CA GLU A 128 5.11 3.06 9.91
C GLU A 128 6.30 2.30 9.33
N GLY A 129 7.09 2.92 8.45
CA GLY A 129 8.20 2.21 7.80
C GLY A 129 8.89 3.07 6.75
N THR A 130 9.69 2.41 5.91
CA THR A 130 10.47 3.07 4.87
C THR A 130 10.08 2.53 3.49
N ILE A 131 9.71 3.44 2.58
CA ILE A 131 9.53 3.21 1.15
C ILE A 131 10.87 3.33 0.45
N PHE A 132 11.16 2.43 -0.48
CA PHE A 132 12.33 2.39 -1.34
C PHE A 132 11.88 2.49 -2.80
N ASP A 133 12.48 3.42 -3.53
CA ASP A 133 12.35 3.58 -4.99
C ASP A 133 13.74 3.85 -5.58
N GLY A 134 14.42 2.77 -6.01
CA GLY A 134 15.82 2.82 -6.40
C GLY A 134 16.73 3.24 -5.23
N ASP A 135 17.45 4.36 -5.39
CA ASP A 135 18.31 4.93 -4.35
C ASP A 135 17.54 5.82 -3.34
N THR A 136 16.28 6.13 -3.64
CA THR A 136 15.42 7.00 -2.84
C THR A 136 14.82 6.22 -1.67
N ARG A 137 14.80 6.84 -0.49
CA ARG A 137 14.16 6.28 0.71
C ARG A 137 13.23 7.32 1.30
N VAL A 138 12.02 6.93 1.70
CA VAL A 138 11.06 7.84 2.34
C VAL A 138 10.41 7.13 3.51
N ASP A 139 10.57 7.71 4.70
CA ASP A 139 9.88 7.23 5.89
C ASP A 139 8.43 7.71 5.87
N PHE A 140 7.51 6.89 6.38
CA PHE A 140 6.10 7.24 6.48
C PHE A 140 5.51 6.79 7.81
N GLN A 141 4.38 7.40 8.15
CA GLN A 141 3.53 6.96 9.24
C GLN A 141 2.07 7.17 8.84
N LEU A 142 1.32 6.07 8.80
CA LEU A 142 -0.09 6.04 8.46
C LEU A 142 -0.88 5.48 9.65
N ARG A 143 -2.11 5.96 9.77
CA ARG A 143 -3.09 5.47 10.73
C ARG A 143 -4.15 4.65 10.03
N HIS A 144 -4.50 3.52 10.61
CA HIS A 144 -5.60 2.71 10.14
C HIS A 144 -6.94 3.47 10.29
N THR A 145 -7.76 3.47 9.23
CA THR A 145 -9.01 4.24 9.18
C THR A 145 -10.24 3.36 8.95
N SER A 146 -10.11 2.27 8.20
CA SER A 146 -11.20 1.32 7.98
C SER A 146 -10.68 -0.01 7.44
N SER A 147 -11.31 -1.11 7.80
CA SER A 147 -11.11 -2.42 7.18
C SER A 147 -12.30 -2.79 6.29
N PRO A 148 -12.12 -3.64 5.28
CA PRO A 148 -13.25 -4.23 4.57
C PRO A 148 -14.16 -4.99 5.54
N ASN A 149 -15.47 -4.78 5.42
CA ASN A 149 -16.44 -5.50 6.24
C ASN A 149 -16.82 -6.83 5.58
N TRP A 150 -16.00 -7.86 5.79
CA TRP A 150 -16.24 -9.20 5.26
C TRP A 150 -17.44 -9.92 5.91
N ASN A 151 -17.91 -9.48 7.08
CA ASN A 151 -19.06 -10.09 7.78
C ASN A 151 -20.41 -9.92 7.05
N ASN A 152 -20.47 -9.07 6.02
CA ASN A 152 -21.69 -8.85 5.23
C ASN A 152 -21.67 -9.55 3.86
N PHE A 153 -20.56 -10.23 3.51
CA PHE A 153 -20.49 -11.06 2.32
C PHE A 153 -20.77 -12.50 2.73
N GLN A 154 -22.06 -12.89 2.71
CA GLN A 154 -22.41 -14.31 2.65
C GLN A 154 -21.65 -14.91 1.47
N TYR A 155 -20.83 -15.92 1.76
CA TYR A 155 -20.05 -16.69 0.81
C TYR A 155 -21.01 -17.34 -0.21
N TRP A 156 -21.16 -16.77 -1.41
CA TRP A 156 -21.90 -17.38 -2.51
C TRP A 156 -20.91 -18.08 -3.45
N GLY A 157 -21.05 -19.40 -3.54
CA GLY A 157 -20.12 -20.33 -4.21
C GLY A 157 -19.14 -20.85 -3.17
N TRP A 158 -19.05 -22.13 -2.85
CA TRP A 158 -18.98 -23.27 -3.75
C TRP A 158 -19.98 -24.37 -3.35
N ASP A 159 -20.81 -24.79 -4.31
CA ASP A 159 -21.54 -26.06 -4.24
C ASP A 159 -20.53 -27.21 -4.36
N ASP A 160 -19.94 -27.61 -3.22
CA ASP A 160 -19.24 -28.89 -3.16
C ASP A 160 -20.27 -30.00 -2.92
N TYR A 161 -20.54 -30.73 -4.00
CA TYR A 161 -21.21 -32.02 -4.03
C TYR A 161 -20.59 -32.96 -2.98
N TYR A 162 -21.21 -33.03 -1.79
CA TYR A 162 -21.01 -34.16 -0.90
C TYR A 162 -22.02 -35.24 -1.26
N TYR A 163 -21.52 -36.33 -1.84
CA TYR A 163 -22.24 -37.58 -1.97
C TYR A 163 -22.68 -38.06 -0.58
N ASP A 164 -23.99 -38.07 -0.38
CA ASP A 164 -24.69 -38.67 0.75
C ASP A 164 -24.51 -40.20 0.72
N TYR A 165 -23.83 -40.75 1.74
CA TYR A 165 -24.03 -42.14 2.12
C TYR A 165 -25.15 -42.17 3.16
N GLY A 166 -26.35 -42.43 2.63
CA GLY A 166 -27.60 -42.34 3.36
C GLY A 166 -27.83 -43.37 4.45
N TYR A 167 -29.00 -43.17 5.08
CA TYR A 167 -29.77 -44.17 5.81
C TYR A 167 -31.11 -44.40 5.09
#